data_AF-A0A849B4H0-F1
#
_entry.id   AF-A0A849B4H0-F1
#
_cell.length_a   1.000
_cell.length_b   1.000
_cell.length_c   1.000
_cell.angle_alpha   90.00
_cell.angle_beta   90.00
_cell.angle_gamma   90.00
#
_symmetry.space_group_name_H-M   'P 1'
#
loop_
_entity.id
_entity.type
_entity.pdbx_description
1 polymer ?
#
loop_
_entity_poly.entity_id
_entity_poly.type
_entity_poly.pdbx_seq_one_letter_code
_entity_poly.pdbx_strand_id
1 'polypeptide(L)' 'EAEREAAYETFLHDYNQHRAHTAIGGLTPADRVHNLTGNYT' A
#
# COMPACT_ATOMS: atom_id res chain seq x y z
N GLU A 1 2.43 14.02 -16.50
CA GLU A 1 3.11 12.97 -15.72
C GLU A 1 3.43 13.41 -14.29
N ALA A 2 3.96 14.62 -14.08
CA ALA A 2 4.25 15.19 -12.76
C ALA A 2 3.09 15.07 -11.72
N GLU A 3 1.84 15.27 -12.12
CA GLU A 3 0.68 15.10 -11.23
C GLU A 3 0.49 13.65 -10.76
N ARG A 4 0.77 12.69 -11.64
CA ARG A 4 0.71 11.25 -11.32
C ARG A 4 1.82 10.89 -10.34
N GLU A 5 3.02 11.43 -10.53
CA GLU A 5 4.17 11.21 -9.64
C GLU A 5 3.91 11.81 -8.25
N ALA A 6 3.39 13.03 -8.18
CA ALA A 6 3.04 13.67 -6.91
C ALA A 6 1.94 12.90 -6.14
N ALA A 7 0.99 12.27 -6.85
CA ALA A 7 -0.05 11.44 -6.25
C ALA A 7 0.42 10.00 -5.93
N TYR A 8 1.55 9.55 -6.50
CA TYR A 8 1.96 8.16 -6.46
C TYR A 8 2.32 7.69 -5.05
N GLU A 9 3.05 8.51 -4.29
CA GLU A 9 3.46 8.17 -2.92
C GLU A 9 2.24 8.00 -2.00
N THR A 10 1.30 8.95 -2.04
CA THR A 10 0.04 8.87 -1.28
C THR A 10 -0.78 7.65 -1.69
N PHE A 11 -0.85 7.37 -2.99
CA PHE A 11 -1.55 6.18 -3.50
C PHE A 11 -0.92 4.89 -2.98
N LEU A 12 0.41 4.76 -3.00
CA LEU A 12 1.11 3.59 -2.49
C LEU A 12 0.83 3.36 -1.00
N HIS A 13 0.85 4.42 -0.21
CA HIS A 13 0.56 4.34 1.23
C HIS A 13 -0.89 3.87 1.48
N ASP A 14 -1.86 4.49 0.81
CA ASP A 14 -3.28 4.11 0.95
C ASP A 14 -3.52 2.66 0.49
N TYR A 15 -2.97 2.28 -0.66
CA TYR A 15 -3.11 0.93 -1.20
C TYR A 15 -2.50 -0.13 -0.28
N ASN A 16 -1.27 0.09 0.19
CA ASN A 16 -0.55 -0.91 0.98
C ASN A 16 -1.09 -1.06 2.40
N GLN A 17 -1.58 0.03 3.02
CA GLN A 17 -1.89 0.08 4.45
C GLN A 17 -3.39 0.16 4.78
N HIS A 18 -4.22 0.64 3.86
CA HIS A 18 -5.63 0.94 4.16
C HIS A 18 -6.60 0.15 3.29
N ARG A 19 -6.16 -0.26 2.09
CA ARG A 19 -7.04 -0.94 1.15
C ARG A 19 -7.10 -2.44 1.42
N ALA A 20 -8.20 -2.86 2.03
CA ALA A 20 -8.54 -4.28 2.19
C ALA A 20 -8.85 -4.94 0.84
N HIS A 21 -8.33 -6.16 0.64
CA HIS A 21 -8.56 -6.97 -0.55
C HIS A 21 -9.31 -8.26 -0.23
N THR A 22 -10.45 -8.47 -0.87
CA THR A 22 -11.31 -9.66 -0.64
C THR A 22 -10.62 -10.96 -1.01
N ALA A 23 -9.77 -10.96 -2.05
CA ALA A 23 -9.01 -12.11 -2.49
C ALA A 23 -8.02 -12.64 -1.44
N ILE A 24 -7.68 -11.84 -0.42
CA ILE A 24 -6.78 -12.20 0.68
C ILE A 24 -7.47 -12.13 2.04
N GLY A 25 -8.77 -12.38 2.08
CA GLY A 25 -9.54 -12.43 3.33
C GLY A 25 -9.84 -11.06 3.93
N GLY A 26 -9.83 -10.00 3.13
CA GLY A 26 -10.06 -8.63 3.61
C GLY A 26 -8.84 -8.00 4.26
N LEU A 27 -7.67 -8.63 4.16
CA LEU A 27 -6.41 -8.07 4.62
C LEU A 27 -5.88 -7.01 3.64
N THR A 28 -5.03 -6.13 4.14
CA THR A 28 -4.25 -5.21 3.32
C THR A 28 -3.04 -5.93 2.71
N PRO A 29 -2.41 -5.37 1.67
CA PRO A 29 -1.16 -5.92 1.14
C PRO A 29 -0.06 -6.05 2.21
N ALA A 30 0.08 -5.07 3.10
CA ALA A 30 1.10 -5.07 4.15
C ALA A 30 0.89 -6.19 5.19
N ASP A 31 -0.36 -6.50 5.55
CA ASP A 31 -0.69 -7.58 6.50
C ASP A 31 -0.19 -8.95 6.05
N ARG A 32 -0.04 -9.15 4.73
CA ARG A 32 0.43 -10.42 4.17
C ARG A 32 1.94 -10.55 4.09
N VAL A 33 2.71 -9.48 4.23
CA VAL A 33 4.16 -9.52 4.02
C VAL A 33 4.87 -9.31 5.35
N HIS A 34 5.38 -10.40 5.92
CA HIS A 34 5.84 -10.46 7.30
C HIS A 34 7.28 -9.96 7.49
N ASN A 35 7.92 -9.43 6.44
CA ASN A 35 9.31 -8.96 6.44
C ASN A 35 9.49 -7.73 5.53
N LEU A 36 8.56 -6.78 5.57
CA LEU A 36 8.71 -5.50 4.90
C LEU A 36 9.70 -4.65 5.71
N THR A 37 11.00 -4.73 5.41
CA THR A 37 11.99 -3.80 6.00
C THR A 37 11.57 -2.37 5.68
N GLY A 38 11.33 -1.60 6.75
CA GLY A 38 10.59 -0.35 6.71
C GLY A 38 11.16 0.68 5.74
N ASN A 39 10.34 1.02 4.75
CA ASN A 39 10.41 2.29 4.04
C ASN A 39 9.05 2.59 3.41
N TYR A 40 8.08 2.99 4.24
CA TYR A 40 6.78 3.54 3.80
C TYR A 40 6.36 4.69 4.75
N THR A 41 7.29 5.60 5.03
CA THR A 41 7.00 6.96 5.51
C THR A 41 6.95 7.90 4.33
#